data_AF-A0A178D755-F1
#
_entry.id   AF-A0A178D755-F1
#
_cell.length_a   1.000
_cell.length_b   1.000
_cell.length_c   1.000
_cell.angle_alpha   90.00
_cell.angle_beta   90.00
_cell.angle_gamma   90.00
#
_symmetry.space_group_name_H-M   'P 1'
#
loop_
_entity.id
_entity.type
_entity.pdbx_description
1 polymer ?
#
loop_
_entity_poly.entity_id
_entity_poly.type
_entity_poly.pdbx_seq_one_letter_code
_entity_poly.pdbx_strand_id
1 'polypeptide(L)'
;MQPIVGAYADKSTSRYGRRRPYMVGGAIVTGGGLLLLGWTSEVVGFFLPEGDMKKTMTILVAVMCIYTLDFSINAVQACCRSLIVDTLPVSQQQSGSAWASRLVAAGHLASYFVGTFDLVAMFPPWMGGDTQFKKMTVIATLILWSTVGISCWAVTERVRLPSEGDHTSVKEVLLGLARKTFDLPTRIRAICWVQFWNWVGWFPFLFYSSTFVGEIHYRYEAPARELGVEDEQDALGNVGRIGSLALVFFSLTTFCASVIFPFLIKSPEAPDTKFTPRPPASIPKFFQKILAAAYDIRPDLISAWSLSNLSFAIITIFAPWVRTLSSASFLVAACGVPWAISCWAPFGLLGIEINKMSSGSPTNISGSTVPGYTAVRGSIDGNYGVEMEIARQHRRTFSEDVLRLNHPDEGDAHSSTGELAGVYLGVLNVYTTLPQFVGTFVSWIVFSILEPSQHSPVADGVSNHDRWLTLKKNAPNAIAVCMFIGALCSLISAEAARRLKHLT
;
A
#
# COMPACT_ATOMS: atom_id res chain seq x y z
N MET A 1 -13.50 -4.13 0.96
CA MET A 1 -13.01 -5.45 0.48
C MET A 1 -11.91 -6.06 1.33
N GLN A 2 -10.76 -5.41 1.54
CA GLN A 2 -9.64 -6.04 2.27
C GLN A 2 -10.01 -6.64 3.65
N PRO A 3 -10.85 -6.01 4.50
CA PRO A 3 -11.23 -6.64 5.77
C PRO A 3 -12.16 -7.84 5.62
N ILE A 4 -12.96 -7.88 4.55
CA ILE A 4 -13.86 -9.01 4.23
C ILE A 4 -13.03 -10.20 3.74
N VAL A 5 -12.10 -9.96 2.81
CA VAL A 5 -11.20 -11.00 2.30
C VAL A 5 -10.29 -11.52 3.42
N GLY A 6 -9.76 -10.64 4.27
CA GLY A 6 -9.00 -11.04 5.46
C GLY A 6 -9.83 -11.96 6.37
N ALA A 7 -11.07 -11.59 6.68
CA ALA A 7 -11.98 -12.40 7.49
C ALA A 7 -12.29 -13.77 6.88
N TYR A 8 -12.51 -13.85 5.56
CA TYR A 8 -12.72 -15.13 4.87
C TYR A 8 -11.44 -15.97 4.82
N ALA A 9 -10.30 -15.35 4.52
CA ALA A 9 -9.00 -16.00 4.49
C ALA A 9 -8.63 -16.57 5.87
N ASP A 10 -8.87 -15.81 6.94
CA ASP A 10 -8.55 -16.23 8.30
C ASP A 10 -9.40 -17.42 8.79
N LYS A 11 -10.53 -17.70 8.13
CA LYS A 11 -11.45 -18.81 8.42
C LYS A 11 -11.23 -20.06 7.56
N SER A 12 -10.32 -20.04 6.58
CA SER A 12 -10.13 -21.22 5.73
C SER A 12 -9.48 -22.38 6.49
N THR A 13 -10.12 -23.53 6.39
CA THR A 13 -9.67 -24.84 6.89
C THR A 13 -9.02 -25.68 5.79
N SER A 14 -8.65 -25.06 4.67
CA SER A 14 -8.07 -25.78 3.53
C SER A 14 -6.77 -26.48 3.90
N ARG A 15 -6.60 -27.71 3.37
CA ARG A 15 -5.38 -28.52 3.52
C ARG A 15 -4.11 -27.83 3.00
N TYR A 16 -4.26 -26.81 2.16
CA TYR A 16 -3.16 -26.03 1.58
C TYR A 16 -2.75 -24.83 2.43
N GLY A 17 -3.36 -24.65 3.60
CA GLY A 17 -3.12 -23.52 4.49
C GLY A 17 -4.29 -22.53 4.53
N ARG A 18 -4.23 -21.62 5.50
CA ARG A 18 -5.27 -20.64 5.78
C ARG A 18 -5.40 -19.59 4.65
N ARG A 19 -4.30 -18.94 4.26
CA ARG A 19 -4.31 -17.81 3.30
C ARG A 19 -4.05 -18.18 1.84
N ARG A 20 -3.30 -19.26 1.58
CA ARG A 20 -2.92 -19.64 0.20
C ARG A 20 -4.06 -19.80 -0.79
N PRO A 21 -5.18 -20.49 -0.48
CA PRO A 21 -6.23 -20.70 -1.46
C PRO A 21 -6.83 -19.40 -1.97
N TYR A 22 -6.98 -18.41 -1.10
CA TYR A 22 -7.48 -17.08 -1.46
C TYR A 22 -6.47 -16.26 -2.25
N MET A 23 -5.17 -16.38 -1.91
CA MET A 23 -4.10 -15.74 -2.67
C MET A 23 -4.02 -16.30 -4.11
N VAL A 24 -4.08 -17.63 -4.27
CA VAL A 24 -4.08 -18.29 -5.59
C VAL A 24 -5.35 -18.00 -6.36
N GLY A 25 -6.52 -18.10 -5.72
CA GLY A 25 -7.80 -17.77 -6.33
C GLY A 25 -7.85 -16.32 -6.83
N GLY A 26 -7.39 -15.38 -5.99
CA GLY A 26 -7.23 -13.97 -6.39
C GLY A 26 -6.25 -13.79 -7.54
N ALA A 27 -5.11 -14.48 -7.54
CA ALA A 27 -4.14 -14.38 -8.63
C ALA A 27 -4.70 -14.91 -9.97
N ILE A 28 -5.48 -15.99 -9.94
CA ILE A 28 -6.15 -16.55 -11.11
C ILE A 28 -7.20 -15.56 -11.64
N VAL A 29 -8.05 -15.02 -10.77
CA VAL A 29 -9.06 -14.02 -11.15
C VAL A 29 -8.41 -12.76 -11.69
N THR A 30 -7.33 -12.29 -11.08
CA THR A 30 -6.57 -11.12 -11.57
C THR A 30 -5.94 -11.38 -12.93
N GLY A 31 -5.26 -12.51 -13.12
CA GLY A 31 -4.65 -12.87 -14.41
C GLY A 31 -5.69 -13.05 -15.51
N GLY A 32 -6.76 -13.80 -15.23
CA GLY A 32 -7.88 -13.96 -16.16
C GLY A 32 -8.57 -12.64 -16.49
N GLY A 33 -8.75 -11.76 -15.52
CA GLY A 33 -9.28 -10.40 -15.73
C GLY A 33 -8.37 -9.52 -16.58
N LEU A 34 -7.04 -9.58 -16.39
CA LEU A 34 -6.09 -8.79 -17.19
C LEU A 34 -6.13 -9.24 -18.66
N LEU A 35 -6.17 -10.54 -18.90
CA LEU A 35 -6.32 -11.11 -20.24
C LEU A 35 -7.70 -10.77 -20.83
N LEU A 36 -8.78 -10.88 -20.06
CA LEU A 36 -10.11 -10.47 -20.53
C LEU A 36 -10.12 -8.99 -20.93
N LEU A 37 -9.50 -8.12 -20.12
CA LEU A 37 -9.44 -6.69 -20.40
C LEU A 37 -8.69 -6.40 -21.72
N GLY A 38 -7.56 -7.07 -21.96
CA GLY A 38 -6.78 -6.96 -23.20
C GLY A 38 -7.53 -7.37 -24.46
N TRP A 39 -8.44 -8.33 -24.35
CA TRP A 39 -9.21 -8.89 -25.46
C TRP A 39 -10.72 -8.63 -25.35
N THR A 40 -11.12 -7.57 -24.64
CA THR A 40 -12.55 -7.35 -24.34
C THR A 40 -13.40 -7.24 -25.60
N SER A 41 -12.92 -6.50 -26.60
CA SER A 41 -13.64 -6.27 -27.87
C SER A 41 -13.77 -7.55 -28.69
N GLU A 42 -12.73 -8.38 -28.70
CA GLU A 42 -12.69 -9.66 -29.41
C GLU A 42 -13.60 -10.69 -28.74
N VAL A 43 -13.56 -10.78 -27.41
CA VAL A 43 -14.42 -11.68 -26.64
C VAL A 43 -15.89 -11.31 -26.83
N VAL A 44 -16.25 -10.02 -26.74
CA VAL A 44 -17.63 -9.56 -26.99
C VAL A 44 -18.01 -9.76 -28.46
N GLY A 45 -17.08 -9.55 -29.39
CA GLY A 45 -17.27 -9.78 -30.82
C GLY A 45 -17.54 -11.23 -31.21
N PHE A 46 -17.19 -12.21 -30.36
CA PHE A 46 -17.57 -13.60 -30.58
C PHE A 46 -19.08 -13.84 -30.38
N PHE A 47 -19.73 -13.06 -29.51
CA PHE A 47 -21.13 -13.23 -29.15
C PHE A 47 -22.07 -12.24 -29.85
N LEU A 48 -21.55 -11.09 -30.28
CA LEU A 48 -22.34 -10.02 -30.88
C LEU A 48 -21.75 -9.57 -32.22
N PRO A 49 -22.60 -9.42 -33.26
CA PRO A 49 -22.18 -8.86 -34.55
C PRO A 49 -21.75 -7.39 -34.41
N GLU A 50 -21.05 -6.88 -35.41
CA GLU A 50 -20.56 -5.49 -35.42
C GLU A 50 -21.72 -4.49 -35.41
N GLY A 51 -21.65 -3.52 -34.48
CA GLY A 51 -22.66 -2.48 -34.31
C GLY A 51 -22.54 -1.75 -32.96
N ASP A 52 -23.42 -0.79 -32.72
CA ASP A 52 -23.43 0.03 -31.49
C ASP A 52 -23.63 -0.80 -30.21
N MET A 53 -24.35 -1.93 -30.33
CA MET A 53 -24.56 -2.87 -29.24
C MET A 53 -23.23 -3.55 -28.82
N LYS A 54 -22.36 -3.92 -29.77
CA LYS A 54 -21.03 -4.47 -29.48
C LYS A 54 -20.18 -3.45 -28.73
N LYS A 55 -20.17 -2.19 -29.18
CA LYS A 55 -19.42 -1.11 -28.51
C LYS A 55 -19.90 -0.91 -27.07
N THR A 56 -21.22 -0.81 -26.88
CA THR A 56 -21.84 -0.63 -25.55
C THR A 56 -21.52 -1.79 -24.61
N MET A 57 -21.65 -3.03 -25.10
CA MET A 57 -21.34 -4.23 -24.30
C MET A 57 -19.84 -4.37 -24.03
N THR A 58 -18.97 -3.98 -24.96
CA THR A 58 -17.51 -3.95 -24.76
C THR A 58 -17.15 -3.01 -23.61
N ILE A 59 -17.74 -1.80 -23.59
CA ILE A 59 -17.53 -0.84 -22.49
C ILE A 59 -18.06 -1.42 -21.17
N LEU A 60 -19.26 -1.99 -21.16
CA LEU A 60 -19.85 -2.58 -19.95
C LEU A 60 -18.99 -3.71 -19.38
N VAL A 61 -18.54 -4.65 -20.22
CA VAL A 61 -17.67 -5.76 -19.81
C VAL A 61 -16.32 -5.22 -19.33
N ALA A 62 -15.72 -4.24 -20.01
CA ALA A 62 -14.47 -3.63 -19.59
C ALA A 62 -14.60 -2.99 -18.19
N VAL A 63 -15.68 -2.24 -17.94
CA VAL A 63 -15.95 -1.62 -16.63
C VAL A 63 -16.12 -2.67 -15.53
N MET A 64 -16.93 -3.71 -15.77
CA MET A 64 -17.10 -4.82 -14.82
C MET A 64 -15.78 -5.56 -14.55
N CYS A 65 -14.95 -5.73 -15.59
CA CYS A 65 -13.65 -6.35 -15.49
C CYS A 65 -12.69 -5.49 -14.64
N ILE A 66 -12.66 -4.17 -14.85
CA ILE A 66 -11.84 -3.24 -14.05
C ILE A 66 -12.23 -3.30 -12.56
N TYR A 67 -13.52 -3.32 -12.22
CA TYR A 67 -13.94 -3.48 -10.83
C TYR A 67 -13.51 -4.83 -10.24
N THR A 68 -13.66 -5.91 -11.01
CA THR A 68 -13.25 -7.26 -10.59
C THR A 68 -11.74 -7.31 -10.34
N LEU A 69 -10.95 -6.69 -11.22
CA LEU A 69 -9.50 -6.58 -11.10
C LEU A 69 -9.10 -5.82 -9.84
N ASP A 70 -9.71 -4.67 -9.58
CA ASP A 70 -9.41 -3.88 -8.39
C ASP A 70 -9.67 -4.68 -7.10
N PHE A 71 -10.80 -5.37 -7.03
CA PHE A 71 -11.11 -6.22 -5.88
C PHE A 71 -10.14 -7.38 -5.71
N SER A 72 -9.79 -8.04 -6.80
CA SER A 72 -8.91 -9.21 -6.78
C SER A 72 -7.46 -8.84 -6.47
N ILE A 73 -6.94 -7.75 -7.03
CA ILE A 73 -5.58 -7.24 -6.72
C ILE A 73 -5.49 -6.88 -5.24
N ASN A 74 -6.47 -6.16 -4.70
CA ASN A 74 -6.51 -5.81 -3.29
C ASN A 74 -6.58 -7.05 -2.39
N ALA A 75 -7.30 -8.09 -2.80
CA ALA A 75 -7.37 -9.38 -2.10
C ALA A 75 -5.99 -10.07 -2.05
N VAL A 76 -5.31 -10.19 -3.20
CA VAL A 76 -3.97 -10.78 -3.29
C VAL A 76 -2.97 -9.99 -2.45
N GLN A 77 -2.95 -8.67 -2.56
CA GLN A 77 -2.05 -7.81 -1.79
C GLN A 77 -2.25 -7.97 -0.27
N ALA A 78 -3.50 -8.02 0.20
CA ALA A 78 -3.81 -8.24 1.61
C ALA A 78 -3.31 -9.61 2.08
N CYS A 79 -3.56 -10.68 1.31
CA CYS A 79 -3.10 -12.02 1.65
C CYS A 79 -1.57 -12.10 1.70
N CYS A 80 -0.86 -11.53 0.71
CA CYS A 80 0.60 -11.50 0.68
C CYS A 80 1.19 -10.78 1.90
N ARG A 81 0.62 -9.62 2.28
CA ARG A 81 1.09 -8.86 3.46
C ARG A 81 0.88 -9.65 4.74
N SER A 82 -0.29 -10.23 4.94
CA SER A 82 -0.57 -10.97 6.16
C SER A 82 0.20 -12.28 6.24
N LEU A 83 0.53 -12.90 5.10
CA LEU A 83 1.40 -14.09 5.06
C LEU A 83 2.80 -13.80 5.63
N ILE A 84 3.36 -12.61 5.37
CA ILE A 84 4.67 -12.20 5.93
C ILE A 84 4.61 -12.15 7.46
N VAL A 85 3.54 -11.56 8.02
CA VAL A 85 3.38 -11.43 9.47
C VAL A 85 3.11 -12.78 10.14
N ASP A 86 2.36 -13.65 9.49
CA ASP A 86 2.00 -14.96 10.03
C ASP A 86 3.13 -15.98 9.99
N THR A 87 4.05 -15.88 9.03
CA THR A 87 5.10 -16.88 8.80
C THR A 87 6.42 -16.52 9.43
N LEU A 88 6.73 -15.23 9.58
CA LEU A 88 7.99 -14.78 10.15
C LEU A 88 7.92 -14.64 11.68
N PRO A 89 8.99 -15.04 12.39
CA PRO A 89 9.16 -14.67 13.79
C PRO A 89 9.11 -13.15 13.95
N VAL A 90 8.58 -12.69 15.08
CA VAL A 90 8.43 -11.28 15.45
C VAL A 90 9.67 -10.44 15.11
N SER A 91 10.84 -10.91 15.52
CA SER A 91 12.11 -10.19 15.31
C SER A 91 12.50 -10.05 13.84
N GLN A 92 11.93 -10.88 12.98
CA GLN A 92 12.16 -10.86 11.54
C GLN A 92 11.02 -10.18 10.77
N GLN A 93 9.86 -9.92 11.38
CA GLN A 93 8.70 -9.31 10.69
C GLN A 93 9.02 -7.92 10.12
N GLN A 94 9.85 -7.13 10.80
CA GLN A 94 10.30 -5.83 10.29
C GLN A 94 11.20 -5.98 9.06
N SER A 95 12.15 -6.91 9.10
CA SER A 95 13.02 -7.24 7.97
C SER A 95 12.22 -7.76 6.77
N GLY A 96 11.25 -8.66 7.02
CA GLY A 96 10.33 -9.18 6.01
C GLY A 96 9.48 -8.08 5.37
N SER A 97 8.93 -7.18 6.19
CA SER A 97 8.15 -6.03 5.69
C SER A 97 9.02 -5.07 4.86
N ALA A 98 10.28 -4.85 5.24
CA ALA A 98 11.22 -4.05 4.47
C ALA A 98 11.57 -4.70 3.12
N TRP A 99 11.81 -6.01 3.08
CA TRP A 99 12.02 -6.75 1.83
C TRP A 99 10.80 -6.69 0.92
N ALA A 100 9.59 -6.85 1.47
CA ALA A 100 8.36 -6.71 0.70
C ALA A 100 8.23 -5.30 0.10
N SER A 101 8.54 -4.25 0.86
CA SER A 101 8.55 -2.87 0.36
C SER A 101 9.54 -2.68 -0.80
N ARG A 102 10.76 -3.24 -0.70
CA ARG A 102 11.75 -3.19 -1.79
C ARG A 102 11.28 -3.93 -3.04
N LEU A 103 10.67 -5.11 -2.88
CA LEU A 103 10.15 -5.87 -4.01
C LEU A 103 8.99 -5.15 -4.71
N VAL A 104 8.12 -4.48 -3.94
CA VAL A 104 7.07 -3.61 -4.51
C VAL A 104 7.69 -2.44 -5.28
N ALA A 105 8.70 -1.77 -4.72
CA ALA A 105 9.38 -0.67 -5.41
C ALA A 105 10.09 -1.12 -6.70
N ALA A 106 10.73 -2.29 -6.67
CA ALA A 106 11.34 -2.91 -7.85
C ALA A 106 10.27 -3.25 -8.91
N GLY A 107 9.13 -3.79 -8.49
CA GLY A 107 7.99 -4.08 -9.36
C GLY A 107 7.45 -2.84 -10.05
N HIS A 108 7.26 -1.73 -9.32
CA HIS A 108 6.84 -0.45 -9.89
C HIS A 108 7.85 0.06 -10.93
N LEU A 109 9.15 0.05 -10.59
CA LEU A 109 10.21 0.48 -11.51
C LEU A 109 10.21 -0.35 -12.79
N ALA A 110 10.15 -1.68 -12.66
CA ALA A 110 10.08 -2.57 -13.81
C ALA A 110 8.82 -2.32 -14.65
N SER A 111 7.65 -2.12 -14.03
CA SER A 111 6.40 -1.87 -14.76
C SER A 111 6.40 -0.55 -15.52
N TYR A 112 6.88 0.54 -14.91
CA TYR A 112 6.94 1.83 -15.60
C TYR A 112 8.00 1.82 -16.69
N PHE A 113 9.12 1.13 -16.48
CA PHE A 113 10.19 0.99 -17.47
C PHE A 113 9.73 0.16 -18.68
N VAL A 114 9.01 -0.96 -18.46
CA VAL A 114 8.35 -1.70 -19.55
C VAL A 114 7.34 -0.80 -20.27
N GLY A 115 6.64 0.07 -19.54
CA GLY A 115 5.74 1.10 -20.05
C GLY A 115 6.34 2.01 -21.11
N THR A 116 7.64 2.32 -21.04
CA THR A 116 8.28 3.27 -21.97
C THR A 116 8.77 2.65 -23.27
N PHE A 117 8.84 1.33 -23.37
CA PHE A 117 9.27 0.65 -24.60
C PHE A 117 8.09 0.35 -25.52
N ASP A 118 8.37 0.37 -26.82
CA ASP A 118 7.48 -0.19 -27.81
C ASP A 118 7.59 -1.73 -27.83
N LEU A 119 6.76 -2.38 -27.01
CA LEU A 119 6.67 -3.84 -26.96
C LEU A 119 6.15 -4.43 -28.26
N VAL A 120 5.46 -3.66 -29.11
CA VAL A 120 4.95 -4.16 -30.39
C VAL A 120 6.11 -4.45 -31.33
N ALA A 121 7.07 -3.53 -31.40
CA ALA A 121 8.30 -3.69 -32.18
C ALA A 121 9.29 -4.70 -31.58
N MET A 122 9.37 -4.79 -30.25
CA MET A 122 10.40 -5.60 -29.57
C MET A 122 10.05 -7.09 -29.49
N PHE A 123 8.77 -7.45 -29.37
CA PHE A 123 8.34 -8.84 -29.19
C PHE A 123 7.62 -9.42 -30.42
N PRO A 124 7.76 -10.72 -30.70
CA PRO A 124 7.07 -11.37 -31.82
C PRO A 124 5.53 -11.27 -31.74
N PRO A 125 4.82 -11.34 -32.89
CA PRO A 125 3.35 -11.28 -32.94
C PRO A 125 2.63 -12.41 -32.18
N TRP A 126 3.27 -13.57 -32.01
CA TRP A 126 2.69 -14.71 -31.28
C TRP A 126 2.57 -14.46 -29.77
N MET A 127 3.28 -13.48 -29.22
CA MET A 127 3.28 -13.16 -27.79
C MET A 127 2.26 -12.06 -27.47
N GLY A 128 0.97 -12.34 -27.67
CA GLY A 128 -0.11 -11.48 -27.18
C GLY A 128 -0.65 -10.44 -28.17
N GLY A 129 -0.56 -10.67 -29.48
CA GLY A 129 -1.28 -9.89 -30.50
C GLY A 129 -0.66 -8.53 -30.87
N ASP A 130 -1.44 -7.68 -31.53
CA ASP A 130 -0.93 -6.53 -32.30
C ASP A 130 -0.75 -5.24 -31.48
N THR A 131 -1.31 -5.16 -30.27
CA THR A 131 -1.31 -3.93 -29.47
C THR A 131 -0.37 -4.01 -28.27
N GLN A 132 0.22 -2.86 -27.92
CA GLN A 132 1.11 -2.74 -26.75
C GLN A 132 0.40 -3.17 -25.45
N PHE A 133 -0.87 -2.78 -25.29
CA PHE A 133 -1.68 -3.12 -24.11
C PHE A 133 -1.88 -4.63 -23.95
N LYS A 134 -2.18 -5.37 -25.03
CA LYS A 134 -2.32 -6.83 -24.97
C LYS A 134 -1.01 -7.52 -24.59
N LYS A 135 0.12 -7.08 -25.14
CA LYS A 135 1.43 -7.60 -24.74
C LYS A 135 1.75 -7.33 -23.27
N MET A 136 1.44 -6.13 -22.76
CA MET A 136 1.62 -5.79 -21.35
C MET A 136 0.75 -6.65 -20.42
N THR A 137 -0.51 -6.89 -20.77
CA THR A 137 -1.41 -7.73 -19.94
C THR A 137 -0.93 -9.18 -19.87
N VAL A 138 -0.39 -9.75 -20.95
CA VAL A 138 0.21 -11.10 -20.97
C VAL A 138 1.45 -11.14 -20.07
N ILE A 139 2.38 -10.20 -20.24
CA ILE A 139 3.60 -10.15 -19.41
C ILE A 139 3.25 -10.00 -17.93
N ALA A 140 2.34 -9.08 -17.60
CA ALA A 140 1.89 -8.87 -16.22
C ALA A 140 1.25 -10.13 -15.62
N THR A 141 0.44 -10.85 -16.40
CA THR A 141 -0.20 -12.10 -15.96
C THR A 141 0.82 -13.20 -15.69
N LEU A 142 1.80 -13.38 -16.59
CA LEU A 142 2.87 -14.37 -16.42
C LEU A 142 3.72 -14.07 -15.19
N ILE A 143 4.08 -12.80 -14.97
CA ILE A 143 4.82 -12.37 -13.77
C ILE A 143 3.98 -12.60 -12.50
N LEU A 144 2.70 -12.25 -12.50
CA LEU A 144 1.81 -12.47 -11.36
C LEU A 144 1.69 -13.96 -11.00
N TRP A 145 1.38 -14.82 -11.96
CA TRP A 145 1.19 -16.25 -11.71
C TRP A 145 2.49 -16.95 -11.32
N SER A 146 3.62 -16.59 -11.94
CA SER A 146 4.92 -17.15 -11.56
C SER A 146 5.33 -16.72 -10.15
N THR A 147 5.22 -15.44 -9.81
CA THR A 147 5.59 -14.93 -8.48
C THR A 147 4.70 -15.47 -7.36
N VAL A 148 3.39 -15.55 -7.57
CA VAL A 148 2.45 -16.19 -6.63
C VAL A 148 2.73 -17.69 -6.53
N GLY A 149 3.00 -18.35 -7.65
CA GLY A 149 3.39 -19.76 -7.70
C GLY A 149 4.65 -20.07 -6.89
N ILE A 150 5.71 -19.27 -7.08
CA ILE A 150 6.96 -19.37 -6.32
C ILE A 150 6.70 -19.15 -4.83
N SER A 151 5.89 -18.16 -4.47
CA SER A 151 5.53 -17.86 -3.07
C SER A 151 4.77 -19.02 -2.42
N CYS A 152 3.82 -19.61 -3.14
CA CYS A 152 3.08 -20.79 -2.68
C CYS A 152 3.96 -22.04 -2.57
N TRP A 153 4.99 -22.17 -3.38
CA TRP A 153 5.94 -23.28 -3.32
C TRP A 153 6.96 -23.12 -2.19
N ALA A 154 7.50 -21.92 -1.99
CA ALA A 154 8.59 -21.66 -1.05
C ALA A 154 8.13 -21.56 0.41
N VAL A 155 6.95 -20.99 0.66
CA VAL A 155 6.42 -20.86 2.01
C VAL A 155 5.77 -22.18 2.39
N THR A 156 5.75 -22.57 3.67
CA THR A 156 4.88 -23.64 4.23
C THR A 156 3.98 -23.02 5.30
N GLU A 157 2.66 -23.21 5.19
CA GLU A 157 1.66 -22.56 6.05
C GLU A 157 1.03 -23.60 6.97
N ARG A 158 0.74 -23.21 8.21
CA ARG A 158 0.08 -24.09 9.18
C ARG A 158 -1.40 -24.21 8.82
N VAL A 159 -1.92 -25.44 8.83
CA VAL A 159 -3.34 -25.71 8.53
C VAL A 159 -4.18 -25.44 9.78
N ARG A 160 -5.29 -24.69 9.64
CA ARG A 160 -6.28 -24.49 10.71
C ARG A 160 -7.20 -25.71 10.75
N LEU A 161 -7.27 -26.38 11.89
CA LEU A 161 -8.28 -27.41 12.14
C LEU A 161 -9.61 -26.74 12.52
N PRO A 162 -10.76 -27.21 11.99
CA PRO A 162 -12.06 -26.69 12.39
C PRO A 162 -12.32 -26.93 13.88
N SER A 163 -12.79 -25.89 14.60
CA SER A 163 -13.25 -25.99 15.99
C SER A 163 -14.78 -25.93 16.03
N GLU A 164 -15.41 -26.70 16.91
CA GLU A 164 -16.86 -26.64 17.12
C GLU A 164 -17.25 -25.23 17.62
N GLY A 165 -18.02 -24.48 16.82
CA GLY A 165 -18.41 -23.09 17.10
C GLY A 165 -18.23 -22.09 15.94
N ASP A 166 -17.63 -22.49 14.80
CA ASP A 166 -17.19 -21.57 13.72
C ASP A 166 -18.30 -20.93 12.84
N HIS A 167 -19.54 -20.83 13.34
CA HIS A 167 -20.65 -20.17 12.64
C HIS A 167 -20.73 -18.66 12.94
N THR A 168 -19.61 -17.92 12.93
CA THR A 168 -19.67 -16.46 13.05
C THR A 168 -19.99 -15.82 11.69
N SER A 169 -21.05 -15.01 11.64
CA SER A 169 -21.52 -14.36 10.41
C SER A 169 -20.54 -13.27 9.94
N VAL A 170 -20.45 -13.03 8.63
CA VAL A 170 -19.67 -11.91 8.06
C VAL A 170 -20.08 -10.58 8.68
N LYS A 171 -21.37 -10.45 9.04
CA LYS A 171 -21.90 -9.28 9.74
C LYS A 171 -21.30 -9.12 11.13
N GLU A 172 -21.09 -10.20 11.87
CA GLU A 172 -20.50 -10.15 13.21
C GLU A 172 -19.01 -9.82 13.14
N VAL A 173 -18.30 -10.32 12.12
CA VAL A 173 -16.90 -9.95 11.89
C VAL A 173 -16.77 -8.48 11.48
N LEU A 174 -17.63 -8.00 10.58
CA LEU A 174 -17.65 -6.59 10.20
C LEU A 174 -18.09 -5.67 11.34
N LEU A 175 -19.08 -6.07 12.15
CA LEU A 175 -19.54 -5.32 13.31
C LEU A 175 -18.48 -5.31 14.42
N GLY A 176 -17.79 -6.42 14.63
CA GLY A 176 -16.66 -6.54 15.55
C GLY A 176 -15.47 -5.69 15.10
N LEU A 177 -15.16 -5.70 13.80
CA LEU A 177 -14.16 -4.81 13.22
C LEU A 177 -14.57 -3.35 13.37
N ALA A 178 -15.82 -3.00 13.10
CA ALA A 178 -16.33 -1.63 13.23
C ALA A 178 -16.23 -1.17 14.69
N ARG A 179 -16.69 -1.97 15.67
CA ARG A 179 -16.53 -1.66 17.10
C ARG A 179 -15.06 -1.49 17.49
N LYS A 180 -14.19 -2.42 17.09
CA LYS A 180 -12.74 -2.30 17.31
C LYS A 180 -12.09 -1.14 16.55
N THR A 181 -12.69 -0.66 15.45
CA THR A 181 -12.29 0.53 14.70
C THR A 181 -12.59 1.83 15.45
N PHE A 182 -13.61 1.80 16.32
CA PHE A 182 -13.97 2.95 17.16
C PHE A 182 -13.32 2.87 18.56
N ASP A 183 -13.07 1.67 19.09
CA ASP A 183 -12.45 1.42 20.41
C ASP A 183 -10.96 1.01 20.33
N LEU A 184 -10.15 1.78 19.59
CA LEU A 184 -8.71 1.49 19.50
C LEU A 184 -7.89 2.02 20.69
N PRO A 185 -6.83 1.29 21.09
CA PRO A 185 -5.78 1.84 21.94
C PRO A 185 -5.22 3.15 21.38
N THR A 186 -4.93 4.11 22.27
CA THR A 186 -4.58 5.49 21.92
C THR A 186 -3.44 5.60 20.90
N ARG A 187 -2.41 4.74 20.99
CA ARG A 187 -1.27 4.76 20.06
C ARG A 187 -1.64 4.27 18.66
N ILE A 188 -2.40 3.18 18.55
CA ILE A 188 -2.81 2.65 17.24
C ILE A 188 -3.78 3.61 16.54
N ARG A 189 -4.70 4.20 17.31
CA ARG A 189 -5.58 5.26 16.82
C ARG A 189 -4.78 6.45 16.28
N ALA A 190 -3.71 6.86 16.97
CA ALA A 190 -2.85 7.92 16.50
C ALA A 190 -2.11 7.54 15.19
N ILE A 191 -1.57 6.32 15.07
CA ILE A 191 -0.96 5.83 13.82
C ILE A 191 -1.99 5.87 12.67
N CYS A 192 -3.21 5.41 12.91
CA CYS A 192 -4.28 5.41 11.91
C CYS A 192 -4.66 6.83 11.46
N TRP A 193 -4.71 7.81 12.39
CA TRP A 193 -4.97 9.21 12.04
C TRP A 193 -3.82 9.86 11.26
N VAL A 194 -2.56 9.55 11.59
CA VAL A 194 -1.43 10.02 10.80
C VAL A 194 -1.53 9.47 9.38
N GLN A 195 -1.85 8.17 9.23
CA GLN A 195 -2.05 7.52 7.94
C GLN A 195 -3.22 8.13 7.16
N PHE A 196 -4.33 8.46 7.82
CA PHE A 196 -5.47 9.11 7.20
C PHE A 196 -5.07 10.40 6.49
N TRP A 197 -4.47 11.34 7.22
CA TRP A 197 -4.04 12.63 6.68
C TRP A 197 -2.92 12.49 5.66
N ASN A 198 -2.01 11.54 5.86
CA ASN A 198 -0.96 11.21 4.88
C ASN A 198 -1.62 10.83 3.55
N TRP A 199 -2.61 9.94 3.58
CA TRP A 199 -3.24 9.42 2.37
C TRP A 199 -4.15 10.42 1.66
N VAL A 200 -4.83 11.31 2.41
CA VAL A 200 -5.53 12.46 1.79
C VAL A 200 -4.53 13.31 1.01
N GLY A 201 -3.32 13.52 1.56
CA GLY A 201 -2.26 14.27 0.90
C GLY A 201 -1.69 13.58 -0.35
N TRP A 202 -1.46 12.27 -0.27
CA TRP A 202 -0.91 11.50 -1.40
C TRP A 202 -1.91 11.23 -2.52
N PHE A 203 -3.21 11.24 -2.24
CA PHE A 203 -4.24 10.89 -3.22
C PHE A 203 -4.15 11.73 -4.51
N PRO A 204 -4.18 13.07 -4.49
CA PRO A 204 -4.07 13.86 -5.71
C PRO A 204 -2.76 13.62 -6.47
N PHE A 205 -1.67 13.40 -5.75
CA PHE A 205 -0.37 13.12 -6.37
C PHE A 205 -0.37 11.78 -7.11
N LEU A 206 -0.85 10.71 -6.46
CA LEU A 206 -0.84 9.37 -7.04
C LEU A 206 -1.76 9.25 -8.26
N PHE A 207 -2.89 9.95 -8.27
CA PHE A 207 -3.86 9.88 -9.37
C PHE A 207 -3.56 10.85 -10.51
N TYR A 208 -3.05 12.05 -10.22
CA TYR A 208 -2.93 13.11 -11.22
C TYR A 208 -1.48 13.47 -11.58
N SER A 209 -0.45 12.83 -11.03
CA SER A 209 0.96 13.17 -11.31
C SER A 209 1.37 13.03 -12.78
N SER A 210 0.99 11.95 -13.46
CA SER A 210 1.30 11.78 -14.89
C SER A 210 0.59 12.82 -15.73
N THR A 211 -0.70 13.05 -15.47
CA THR A 211 -1.51 14.07 -16.14
C THR A 211 -0.99 15.48 -15.87
N PHE A 212 -0.53 15.77 -14.65
CA PHE A 212 0.09 17.05 -14.28
C PHE A 212 1.32 17.35 -15.14
N VAL A 213 2.25 16.40 -15.24
CA VAL A 213 3.46 16.56 -16.06
C VAL A 213 3.11 16.77 -17.52
N GLY A 214 2.16 16.00 -18.04
CA GLY A 214 1.68 16.14 -19.40
C GLY A 214 1.02 17.48 -19.68
N GLU A 215 0.14 17.96 -18.78
CA GLU A 215 -0.51 19.27 -18.92
C GLU A 215 0.52 20.40 -18.91
N ILE A 216 1.53 20.36 -18.03
CA ILE A 216 2.59 21.38 -18.00
C ILE A 216 3.33 21.46 -19.35
N HIS A 217 3.64 20.31 -19.97
CA HIS A 217 4.30 20.29 -21.27
C HIS A 217 3.44 20.97 -22.36
N TYR A 218 2.18 20.56 -22.50
CA TYR A 218 1.29 21.10 -23.54
C TYR A 218 0.90 22.56 -23.30
N ARG A 219 0.83 22.97 -22.04
CA ARG A 219 0.38 24.31 -21.66
C ARG A 219 1.47 25.37 -21.78
N TYR A 220 2.72 25.02 -21.47
CA TYR A 220 3.81 26.00 -21.37
C TYR A 220 4.91 25.83 -22.41
N GLU A 221 5.23 24.60 -22.85
CA GLU A 221 6.39 24.32 -23.69
C GLU A 221 6.05 23.88 -25.12
N ALA A 222 4.89 23.26 -25.34
CA ALA A 222 4.51 22.83 -26.68
C ALA A 222 4.35 24.06 -27.62
N PRO A 223 4.91 24.00 -28.85
CA PRO A 223 4.74 25.06 -29.83
C PRO A 223 3.26 25.28 -30.13
N ALA A 224 2.85 26.54 -30.33
CA ALA A 224 1.46 26.87 -30.66
C ALA A 224 1.05 26.10 -31.93
N ARG A 225 0.08 25.20 -31.79
CA ARG A 225 -0.39 24.33 -32.87
C ARG A 225 -0.91 25.19 -34.02
N GLU A 226 -0.37 25.02 -35.23
CA GLU A 226 -0.97 25.59 -36.44
C GLU A 226 -2.36 24.94 -36.63
N LEU A 227 -3.42 25.76 -36.72
CA LEU A 227 -4.78 25.27 -36.96
C LEU A 227 -4.82 24.53 -38.31
N GLY A 228 -5.02 23.20 -38.29
CA GLY A 228 -5.28 22.42 -39.51
C GLY A 228 -4.68 21.01 -39.59
N VAL A 229 -3.89 20.57 -38.61
CA VAL A 229 -3.30 19.21 -38.61
C VAL A 229 -4.05 18.29 -37.63
N GLU A 230 -4.84 17.36 -38.18
CA GLU A 230 -5.62 16.32 -37.47
C GLU A 230 -4.72 15.24 -36.83
N ASP A 231 -3.90 15.63 -35.85
CA ASP A 231 -3.04 14.70 -35.09
C ASP A 231 -3.55 14.54 -33.64
N GLU A 232 -4.86 14.34 -33.48
CA GLU A 232 -5.54 14.28 -32.18
C GLU A 232 -5.15 13.04 -31.35
N GLN A 233 -4.92 11.90 -32.00
CA GLN A 233 -4.52 10.66 -31.33
C GLN A 233 -3.06 10.67 -30.85
N ASP A 234 -2.18 11.42 -31.52
CA ASP A 234 -0.76 11.49 -31.13
C ASP A 234 -0.52 12.39 -29.91
N ALA A 235 -1.35 13.43 -29.71
CA ALA A 235 -1.19 14.35 -28.57
C ALA A 235 -1.45 13.66 -27.21
N LEU A 236 -2.55 12.91 -27.07
CA LEU A 236 -2.86 12.20 -25.83
C LEU A 236 -1.87 11.06 -25.56
N GLY A 237 -1.42 10.37 -26.62
CA GLY A 237 -0.35 9.38 -26.55
C GLY A 237 0.98 9.97 -26.06
N ASN A 238 1.35 11.15 -26.56
CA ASN A 238 2.56 11.86 -26.16
C ASN A 238 2.49 12.39 -24.71
N VAL A 239 1.34 12.90 -24.24
CA VAL A 239 1.09 13.19 -22.81
C VAL A 239 1.37 11.94 -21.97
N GLY A 240 0.75 10.82 -22.34
CA GLY A 240 0.88 9.56 -21.64
C GLY A 240 2.34 9.09 -21.56
N ARG A 241 3.09 9.23 -22.66
CA ARG A 241 4.51 8.84 -22.73
C ARG A 241 5.41 9.73 -21.87
N ILE A 242 5.24 11.06 -21.94
CA ILE A 242 6.01 12.02 -21.14
C ILE A 242 5.70 11.84 -19.64
N GLY A 243 4.42 11.69 -19.29
CA GLY A 243 4.00 11.41 -17.92
C GLY A 243 4.54 10.08 -17.40
N SER A 244 4.57 9.04 -18.24
CA SER A 244 5.14 7.73 -17.88
C SER A 244 6.65 7.81 -17.62
N LEU A 245 7.39 8.61 -18.39
CA LEU A 245 8.81 8.85 -18.17
C LEU A 245 9.08 9.54 -16.82
N ALA A 246 8.25 10.50 -16.40
CA ALA A 246 8.35 11.08 -15.07
C ALA A 246 8.08 10.03 -13.96
N LEU A 247 7.14 9.10 -14.18
CA LEU A 247 6.89 7.99 -13.25
C LEU A 247 8.03 6.97 -13.18
N VAL A 248 8.83 6.81 -14.25
CA VAL A 248 10.09 6.03 -14.20
C VAL A 248 11.08 6.68 -13.24
N PHE A 249 11.27 8.00 -13.28
CA PHE A 249 12.16 8.68 -12.33
C PHE A 249 11.63 8.65 -10.89
N PHE A 250 10.32 8.78 -10.70
CA PHE A 250 9.67 8.60 -9.40
C PHE A 250 9.94 7.20 -8.83
N SER A 251 9.69 6.15 -9.61
CA SER A 251 9.90 4.76 -9.17
C SER A 251 11.38 4.42 -8.96
N LEU A 252 12.29 4.98 -9.76
CA LEU A 252 13.73 4.85 -9.54
C LEU A 252 14.15 5.47 -8.21
N THR A 253 13.67 6.68 -7.93
CA THR A 253 13.95 7.39 -6.69
C THR A 253 13.37 6.63 -5.48
N THR A 254 12.15 6.11 -5.60
CA THR A 254 11.53 5.24 -4.58
C THR A 254 12.31 3.96 -4.37
N PHE A 255 12.78 3.30 -5.44
CA PHE A 255 13.57 2.08 -5.33
C PHE A 255 14.89 2.35 -4.58
N CYS A 256 15.66 3.35 -5.00
CA CYS A 256 16.89 3.76 -4.32
C CYS A 256 16.63 4.09 -2.83
N ALA A 257 15.58 4.86 -2.54
CA ALA A 257 15.17 5.20 -1.19
C ALA A 257 14.79 3.95 -0.37
N SER A 258 14.03 3.00 -0.93
CA SER A 258 13.61 1.75 -0.26
C SER A 258 14.78 0.82 0.06
N VAL A 259 15.86 0.88 -0.72
CA VAL A 259 17.09 0.12 -0.46
C VAL A 259 17.91 0.82 0.62
N ILE A 260 18.08 2.13 0.54
CA ILE A 260 18.96 2.92 1.42
C ILE A 260 18.36 3.11 2.83
N PHE A 261 17.08 3.48 2.92
CA PHE A 261 16.49 3.91 4.20
C PHE A 261 16.47 2.86 5.32
N PRO A 262 16.22 1.57 5.07
CA PRO A 262 16.30 0.56 6.12
C PRO A 262 17.69 0.43 6.75
N PHE A 263 18.77 0.88 6.08
CA PHE A 263 20.11 0.92 6.67
C PHE A 263 20.38 2.21 7.46
N LEU A 264 19.65 3.29 7.16
CA LEU A 264 19.81 4.59 7.81
C LEU A 264 18.92 4.78 9.04
N ILE A 265 17.81 4.04 9.15
CA ILE A 265 16.83 4.18 10.24
C ILE A 265 17.13 3.16 11.34
N LYS A 266 17.04 3.56 12.62
CA LYS A 266 17.33 2.69 13.76
C LYS A 266 16.30 1.54 13.81
N SER A 267 16.77 0.29 13.92
CA SER A 267 15.87 -0.85 14.17
C SER A 267 15.31 -0.74 15.60
N PRO A 268 13.98 -0.78 15.80
CA PRO A 268 13.33 -0.63 17.10
C PRO A 268 13.73 -1.68 18.15
N GLU A 269 14.21 -2.85 17.71
CA GLU A 269 14.56 -3.98 18.58
C GLU A 269 16.04 -4.03 18.96
N ALA A 270 16.89 -3.18 18.39
CA ALA A 270 18.27 -3.13 18.86
C ALA A 270 18.25 -2.61 20.31
N PRO A 271 18.69 -3.40 21.31
CA PRO A 271 18.98 -2.83 22.62
C PRO A 271 19.94 -1.66 22.38
N ASP A 272 19.99 -0.67 23.28
CA ASP A 272 20.98 0.40 23.28
C ASP A 272 22.41 -0.14 23.55
N THR A 273 22.82 -1.17 22.82
CA THR A 273 24.18 -1.58 22.65
C THR A 273 24.87 -0.47 21.87
N LYS A 274 25.71 0.27 22.58
CA LYS A 274 26.72 1.19 22.03
C LYS A 274 27.77 0.43 21.21
N PHE A 275 27.36 -0.51 20.36
CA PHE A 275 28.26 -1.19 19.44
C PHE A 275 28.18 -0.45 18.10
N THR A 276 29.19 0.36 17.82
CA THR A 276 29.44 0.91 16.48
C THR A 276 30.09 -0.19 15.65
N PRO A 277 29.43 -0.74 14.61
CA PRO A 277 30.09 -1.66 13.70
C PRO A 277 31.26 -0.90 13.06
N ARG A 278 32.50 -1.35 13.28
CA ARG A 278 33.66 -0.78 12.58
C ARG A 278 33.44 -0.99 11.08
N PRO A 279 33.40 0.07 10.25
CA PRO A 279 33.26 -0.10 8.81
C PRO A 279 34.46 -0.89 8.27
N PRO A 280 34.25 -1.76 7.26
CA PRO A 280 35.33 -2.57 6.68
C PRO A 280 36.46 -1.67 6.15
N ALA A 281 37.70 -2.11 6.32
CA ALA A 281 38.92 -1.35 6.00
C ALA A 281 39.08 -1.00 4.51
N SER A 282 38.20 -1.53 3.64
CA SER A 282 38.15 -1.31 2.21
C SER A 282 37.43 -0.02 1.78
N ILE A 283 36.78 0.70 2.71
CA ILE A 283 36.06 1.95 2.41
C ILE A 283 36.96 3.17 2.68
N PRO A 284 37.04 4.16 1.76
CA PRO A 284 37.82 5.39 1.97
C PRO A 284 37.43 6.12 3.28
N LYS A 285 38.42 6.68 3.98
CA LYS A 285 38.25 7.37 5.29
C LYS A 285 37.19 8.49 5.28
N PHE A 286 36.95 9.11 4.13
CA PHE A 286 35.88 10.10 3.93
C PHE A 286 34.47 9.48 4.08
N PHE A 287 34.22 8.36 3.40
CA PHE A 287 32.95 7.63 3.50
C PHE A 287 32.77 7.00 4.88
N GLN A 288 33.85 6.60 5.56
CA GLN A 288 33.79 6.12 6.94
C GLN A 288 33.34 7.22 7.93
N LYS A 289 33.82 8.47 7.75
CA LYS A 289 33.35 9.63 8.55
C LYS A 289 31.87 9.94 8.30
N ILE A 290 31.43 9.87 7.05
CA ILE A 290 30.02 10.08 6.69
C ILE A 290 29.14 8.97 7.29
N LEU A 291 29.55 7.69 7.17
CA LEU A 291 28.82 6.58 7.78
C LEU A 291 28.76 6.70 9.31
N ALA A 292 29.84 7.12 9.96
CA ALA A 292 29.88 7.30 11.40
C ALA A 292 28.99 8.46 11.87
N ALA A 293 29.01 9.60 11.16
CA ALA A 293 28.11 10.72 11.44
C ALA A 293 26.63 10.36 11.17
N ALA A 294 26.37 9.58 10.13
CA ALA A 294 25.04 9.05 9.83
C ALA A 294 24.56 8.03 10.88
N TYR A 295 25.47 7.26 11.49
CA TYR A 295 25.16 6.29 12.55
C TYR A 295 24.70 6.97 13.85
N ASP A 296 25.26 8.15 14.15
CA ASP A 296 24.95 8.94 15.36
C ASP A 296 23.63 9.72 15.22
N ILE A 297 23.22 10.04 13.98
CA ILE A 297 22.00 10.79 13.66
C ILE A 297 20.82 9.87 13.29
N ARG A 298 20.93 8.54 13.44
CA ARG A 298 19.88 7.61 12.97
C ARG A 298 18.50 7.97 13.55
N PRO A 299 17.58 8.51 12.72
CA PRO A 299 16.29 8.93 13.21
C PRO A 299 15.48 7.68 13.59
N ASP A 300 14.71 7.82 14.66
CA ASP A 300 13.68 6.84 15.02
C ASP A 300 12.62 6.75 13.90
N LEU A 301 11.97 5.59 13.75
CA LEU A 301 11.03 5.32 12.66
C LEU A 301 9.89 6.35 12.60
N ILE A 302 9.40 6.80 13.76
CA ILE A 302 8.36 7.85 13.87
C ILE A 302 8.90 9.19 13.36
N SER A 303 10.16 9.51 13.69
CA SER A 303 10.80 10.77 13.27
C SER A 303 11.08 10.77 11.76
N ALA A 304 11.49 9.63 11.21
CA ALA A 304 11.65 9.44 9.77
C ALA A 304 10.32 9.60 9.01
N TRP A 305 9.22 9.09 9.56
CA TRP A 305 7.89 9.24 8.97
C TRP A 305 7.36 10.68 9.03
N SER A 306 7.57 11.38 10.15
CA SER A 306 7.25 12.80 10.25
C SER A 306 8.06 13.64 9.23
N LEU A 307 9.36 13.36 9.11
CA LEU A 307 10.22 14.03 8.13
C LEU A 307 9.81 13.73 6.69
N SER A 308 9.41 12.49 6.37
CA SER A 308 8.93 12.16 5.01
C SER A 308 7.68 12.93 4.65
N ASN A 309 6.72 13.04 5.56
CA ASN A 309 5.48 13.79 5.32
C ASN A 309 5.75 15.30 5.18
N LEU A 310 6.72 15.82 5.94
CA LEU A 310 7.17 17.20 5.81
C LEU A 310 7.90 17.44 4.49
N SER A 311 8.80 16.54 4.07
CA SER A 311 9.48 16.61 2.77
C SER A 311 8.48 16.57 1.61
N PHE A 312 7.49 15.68 1.67
CA PHE A 312 6.42 15.62 0.66
C PHE A 312 5.62 16.93 0.60
N ALA A 313 5.28 17.52 1.75
CA ALA A 313 4.59 18.80 1.80
C ALA A 313 5.42 19.92 1.18
N ILE A 314 6.71 20.01 1.52
CA ILE A 314 7.63 21.03 0.98
C ILE A 314 7.78 20.89 -0.53
N ILE A 315 7.88 19.67 -1.06
CA ILE A 315 8.02 19.47 -2.51
C ILE A 315 6.73 19.86 -3.23
N THR A 316 5.59 19.39 -2.71
CA THR A 316 4.29 19.51 -3.38
C THR A 316 3.68 20.91 -3.25
N ILE A 317 4.04 21.68 -2.22
CA ILE A 317 3.58 23.07 -2.08
C ILE A 317 4.01 23.92 -3.27
N PHE A 318 5.14 23.62 -3.92
CA PHE A 318 5.61 24.37 -5.08
C PHE A 318 4.89 24.01 -6.39
N ALA A 319 4.02 22.99 -6.41
CA ALA A 319 3.35 22.52 -7.63
C ALA A 319 2.60 23.63 -8.42
N PRO A 320 1.90 24.60 -7.80
CA PRO A 320 1.25 25.70 -8.53
C PRO A 320 2.20 26.64 -9.29
N TRP A 321 3.49 26.68 -8.93
CA TRP A 321 4.49 27.56 -9.53
C TRP A 321 5.32 26.87 -10.62
N VAL A 322 5.14 25.57 -10.82
CA VAL A 322 5.84 24.79 -11.84
C VAL A 322 5.29 25.15 -13.23
N ARG A 323 6.19 25.55 -14.13
CA ARG A 323 5.85 25.92 -15.51
C ARG A 323 6.72 25.25 -16.58
N THR A 324 7.67 24.42 -16.18
CA THR A 324 8.56 23.72 -17.12
C THR A 324 8.47 22.21 -16.92
N LEU A 325 8.61 21.46 -18.01
CA LEU A 325 8.56 19.99 -17.97
C LEU A 325 9.66 19.42 -17.07
N SER A 326 10.85 20.02 -17.13
CA SER A 326 11.98 19.61 -16.29
C SER A 326 11.68 19.81 -14.80
N SER A 327 11.06 20.94 -14.42
CA SER A 327 10.69 21.18 -13.01
C SER A 327 9.53 20.30 -12.56
N ALA A 328 8.54 20.04 -13.41
CA ALA A 328 7.44 19.12 -13.12
C ALA A 328 7.94 17.67 -12.92
N SER A 329 8.81 17.21 -13.81
CA SER A 329 9.41 15.88 -13.74
C SER A 329 10.32 15.74 -12.51
N PHE A 330 11.09 16.78 -12.18
CA PHE A 330 11.91 16.80 -10.96
C PHE A 330 11.06 16.77 -9.69
N LEU A 331 9.96 17.54 -9.64
CA LEU A 331 9.02 17.53 -8.50
C LEU A 331 8.44 16.13 -8.29
N VAL A 332 7.95 15.50 -9.36
CA VAL A 332 7.41 14.14 -9.32
C VAL A 332 8.48 13.13 -8.91
N ALA A 333 9.69 13.21 -9.46
CA ALA A 333 10.79 12.32 -9.10
C ALA A 333 11.19 12.46 -7.62
N ALA A 334 11.29 13.69 -7.11
CA ALA A 334 11.68 13.99 -5.73
C ALA A 334 10.68 13.42 -4.70
N CYS A 335 9.38 13.39 -5.03
CA CYS A 335 8.35 12.75 -4.21
C CYS A 335 8.57 11.22 -4.06
N GLY A 336 9.42 10.59 -4.89
CA GLY A 336 9.75 9.18 -4.75
C GLY A 336 10.43 8.84 -3.42
N VAL A 337 11.19 9.78 -2.84
CA VAL A 337 11.87 9.61 -1.55
C VAL A 337 10.88 9.48 -0.38
N PRO A 338 10.00 10.47 -0.13
CA PRO A 338 9.04 10.36 0.98
C PRO A 338 8.01 9.23 0.77
N TRP A 339 7.70 8.87 -0.48
CA TRP A 339 6.83 7.73 -0.78
C TRP A 339 7.36 6.40 -0.24
N ALA A 340 8.68 6.16 -0.34
CA ALA A 340 9.31 4.93 0.15
C ALA A 340 9.10 4.75 1.66
N ILE A 341 9.22 5.82 2.45
CA ILE A 341 9.00 5.77 3.90
C ILE A 341 7.51 5.59 4.20
N SER A 342 6.62 6.30 3.50
CA SER A 342 5.16 6.16 3.65
C SER A 342 4.64 4.76 3.36
N CYS A 343 5.30 4.00 2.48
CA CYS A 343 4.93 2.61 2.20
C CYS A 343 5.32 1.63 3.32
N TRP A 344 6.28 1.99 4.17
CA TRP A 344 6.86 1.09 5.17
C TRP A 344 6.48 1.48 6.60
N ALA A 345 6.59 2.75 6.96
CA ALA A 345 6.46 3.23 8.33
C ALA A 345 5.13 2.88 9.01
N PRO A 346 3.94 3.02 8.39
CA PRO A 346 2.67 2.69 9.03
C PRO A 346 2.59 1.22 9.45
N PHE A 347 3.03 0.32 8.56
CA PHE A 347 3.02 -1.12 8.83
C PHE A 347 4.09 -1.53 9.84
N GLY A 348 5.28 -0.94 9.75
CA GLY A 348 6.35 -1.15 10.72
C GLY A 348 5.92 -0.78 12.14
N LEU A 349 5.37 0.43 12.31
CA LEU A 349 4.90 0.95 13.59
C LEU A 349 3.74 0.14 14.17
N LEU A 350 2.78 -0.25 13.31
CA LEU A 350 1.66 -1.07 13.74
C LEU A 350 2.14 -2.44 14.23
N GLY A 351 3.07 -3.07 13.50
CA GLY A 351 3.66 -4.36 13.89
C GLY A 351 4.32 -4.31 15.27
N ILE A 352 5.07 -3.24 15.58
CA ILE A 352 5.70 -3.04 16.90
C ILE A 352 4.63 -2.96 18.00
N GLU A 353 3.55 -2.20 17.78
CA GLU A 353 2.52 -2.01 18.80
C GLU A 353 1.70 -3.29 19.03
N ILE A 354 1.38 -4.03 17.96
CA ILE A 354 0.76 -5.36 18.06
C ILE A 354 1.65 -6.28 18.90
N ASN A 355 2.96 -6.22 18.67
CA ASN A 355 3.88 -7.07 19.39
C ASN A 355 3.97 -6.76 20.89
N LYS A 356 3.97 -5.47 21.24
CA LYS A 356 3.92 -5.01 22.63
C LYS A 356 2.65 -5.45 23.34
N MET A 357 1.51 -5.46 22.66
CA MET A 357 0.25 -5.92 23.26
C MET A 357 0.20 -7.44 23.45
N SER A 358 0.86 -8.19 22.57
CA SER A 358 0.93 -9.65 22.71
C SER A 358 1.96 -10.11 23.74
N SER A 359 3.00 -9.32 23.96
CA SER A 359 3.95 -9.53 25.06
C SER A 359 3.29 -8.97 26.32
N GLY A 360 2.55 -9.79 27.06
CA GLY A 360 1.70 -9.36 28.18
C GLY A 360 2.33 -8.34 29.13
N SER A 361 1.50 -7.43 29.65
CA SER A 361 1.88 -6.43 30.66
C SER A 361 2.70 -7.07 31.79
N PRO A 362 3.87 -6.51 32.19
CA PRO A 362 4.65 -7.07 33.28
C PRO A 362 3.83 -7.00 34.56
N THR A 363 3.30 -8.13 35.02
CA THR A 363 2.71 -8.23 36.35
C THR A 363 3.83 -8.04 37.36
N ASN A 364 3.85 -6.87 38.01
CA ASN A 364 4.73 -6.59 39.15
C ASN A 364 4.42 -7.56 40.29
N ILE A 365 5.15 -8.67 40.35
CA ILE A 365 5.24 -9.50 41.55
C ILE A 365 6.51 -9.05 42.27
N SER A 366 6.31 -8.36 43.40
CA SER A 366 7.30 -7.96 44.41
C SER A 366 8.77 -7.89 43.97
N GLY A 367 9.21 -6.68 43.62
CA GLY A 367 10.59 -6.23 43.89
C GLY A 367 11.74 -6.83 43.08
N SER A 368 11.51 -7.62 42.03
CA SER A 368 12.59 -7.99 41.09
C SER A 368 12.15 -7.90 39.64
N THR A 369 12.83 -7.05 38.87
CA THR A 369 12.72 -6.94 37.41
C THR A 369 13.56 -8.06 36.78
N VAL A 370 12.93 -9.22 36.55
CA VAL A 370 13.51 -10.28 35.72
C VAL A 370 12.63 -10.45 34.47
N PRO A 371 13.20 -10.54 33.26
CA PRO A 371 12.43 -10.83 32.05
C PRO A 371 11.69 -12.16 32.21
N GLY A 372 10.39 -12.16 31.88
CA GLY A 372 9.50 -13.29 32.12
C GLY A 372 9.94 -14.57 31.41
N TYR A 373 10.46 -15.51 32.18
CA TYR A 373 10.43 -16.93 31.88
C TYR A 373 9.59 -17.57 32.99
N THR A 374 8.34 -17.90 32.71
CA THR A 374 7.52 -18.69 33.62
C THR A 374 8.06 -20.11 33.63
N ALA A 375 8.91 -20.44 34.61
CA ALA A 375 9.28 -21.82 34.89
C ALA A 375 8.04 -22.56 35.39
N VAL A 376 7.51 -23.49 34.59
CA VAL A 376 6.50 -24.46 35.04
C VAL A 376 7.19 -25.38 36.04
N ARG A 377 7.03 -25.07 37.33
CA ARG A 377 7.50 -25.91 38.43
C ARG A 377 6.48 -27.03 38.61
N GLY A 378 6.77 -28.21 38.08
CA GLY A 378 6.07 -29.43 38.47
C GLY A 378 6.32 -29.71 39.95
N SER A 379 5.26 -29.77 40.76
CA SER A 379 5.32 -30.40 42.07
C SER A 379 3.97 -31.00 42.44
N ILE A 380 4.09 -32.23 42.93
CA ILE A 380 3.11 -33.18 43.43
C ILE A 380 2.39 -32.65 44.69
N ASP A 381 1.13 -33.08 44.84
CA ASP A 381 0.23 -33.18 46.01
C ASP A 381 0.13 -32.08 47.08
N GLY A 382 -1.11 -31.79 47.49
CA GLY A 382 -1.39 -31.08 48.75
C GLY A 382 -2.78 -30.47 48.84
N ASN A 383 -3.73 -31.26 49.29
CA ASN A 383 -5.13 -30.98 49.62
C ASN A 383 -5.38 -29.77 50.56
N TYR A 384 -5.96 -28.66 50.09
CA TYR A 384 -6.80 -27.64 50.79
C TYR A 384 -7.47 -26.81 49.65
N GLY A 385 -8.77 -26.53 49.51
CA GLY A 385 -9.81 -26.18 50.47
C GLY A 385 -10.67 -25.05 49.85
N VAL A 386 -11.66 -25.42 49.02
CA VAL A 386 -12.97 -24.76 48.74
C VAL A 386 -13.07 -23.28 48.27
N GLU A 387 -12.04 -22.44 48.30
CA GLU A 387 -12.18 -21.02 47.90
C GLU A 387 -11.92 -20.71 46.41
N MET A 388 -11.61 -21.75 45.61
CA MET A 388 -11.23 -21.62 44.19
C MET A 388 -12.34 -22.04 43.20
N GLU A 389 -13.59 -22.17 43.64
CA GLU A 389 -14.72 -22.53 42.75
C GLU A 389 -15.42 -21.27 42.19
N ILE A 390 -15.63 -20.24 43.02
CA ILE A 390 -16.34 -19.00 42.63
C ILE A 390 -15.49 -18.14 41.68
N ALA A 391 -14.16 -18.11 41.89
CA ALA A 391 -13.21 -17.44 41.01
C ALA A 391 -12.99 -18.20 39.68
N ARG A 392 -13.26 -19.53 39.63
CA ARG A 392 -13.27 -20.31 38.39
C ARG A 392 -14.57 -20.12 37.61
N GLN A 393 -15.69 -19.91 38.30
CA GLN A 393 -16.99 -19.70 37.65
C GLN A 393 -17.12 -18.32 36.99
N HIS A 394 -16.54 -17.27 37.59
CA HIS A 394 -16.44 -15.94 36.95
C HIS A 394 -15.40 -15.89 35.81
N ARG A 395 -14.41 -16.79 35.80
CA ARG A 395 -13.41 -16.88 34.73
C ARG A 395 -13.87 -17.74 33.55
N ARG A 396 -14.90 -18.58 33.73
CA ARG A 396 -15.52 -19.35 32.63
C ARG A 396 -16.42 -18.51 31.73
N THR A 397 -17.05 -17.45 32.23
CA THR A 397 -17.93 -16.59 31.41
C THR A 397 -17.17 -15.63 30.48
N PHE A 398 -15.86 -15.47 30.67
CA PHE A 398 -15.00 -14.58 29.85
C PHE A 398 -13.92 -15.34 29.06
N SER A 399 -13.90 -16.68 29.11
CA SER A 399 -12.84 -17.51 28.54
C SER A 399 -13.38 -18.64 27.66
N GLU A 400 -14.44 -18.39 26.90
CA GLU A 400 -15.02 -19.37 25.97
C GLU A 400 -14.64 -19.16 24.49
N ASP A 401 -13.57 -18.41 24.20
CA ASP A 401 -13.13 -18.16 22.81
C ASP A 401 -11.61 -18.30 22.59
N VAL A 402 -10.90 -18.94 23.53
CA VAL A 402 -9.44 -19.15 23.41
C VAL A 402 -9.17 -20.47 22.70
N LEU A 403 -8.92 -20.34 21.39
CA LEU A 403 -8.51 -21.38 20.45
C LEU A 403 -7.29 -22.16 20.95
N ARG A 404 -7.45 -23.45 21.28
CA ARG A 404 -6.35 -24.35 21.66
C ARG A 404 -5.98 -25.27 20.50
N LEU A 405 -4.75 -25.14 20.01
CA LEU A 405 -4.12 -26.05 19.06
C LEU A 405 -3.16 -26.98 19.82
N ASN A 406 -3.15 -28.28 19.52
CA ASN A 406 -2.22 -29.24 20.13
C ASN A 406 -0.81 -29.07 19.56
N HIS A 407 0.17 -28.87 20.45
CA HIS A 407 1.60 -28.75 20.16
C HIS A 407 2.30 -30.12 20.31
N PRO A 408 3.29 -30.46 19.47
CA PRO A 408 4.55 -31.00 19.95
C PRO A 408 5.43 -29.82 20.41
N ASP A 409 6.02 -29.97 21.60
CA ASP A 409 6.77 -28.99 22.38
C ASP A 409 7.61 -27.97 21.59
N GLU A 410 7.08 -26.76 21.36
CA GLU A 410 7.84 -25.50 21.15
C GLU A 410 6.88 -24.29 21.13
N GLY A 411 6.85 -23.53 22.24
CA GLY A 411 6.51 -22.09 22.32
C GLY A 411 5.08 -21.60 22.04
N ASP A 412 4.26 -21.49 23.08
CA ASP A 412 2.84 -21.03 23.12
C ASP A 412 2.54 -19.54 22.80
N ALA A 413 3.43 -18.77 22.15
CA ALA A 413 3.22 -17.31 21.96
C ALA A 413 2.74 -16.87 20.56
N HIS A 414 2.70 -17.78 19.57
CA HIS A 414 2.59 -17.38 18.17
C HIS A 414 1.16 -17.36 17.58
N SER A 415 0.16 -17.98 18.21
CA SER A 415 -1.19 -18.09 17.63
C SER A 415 -2.06 -16.83 17.83
N SER A 416 -1.96 -16.17 18.98
CA SER A 416 -2.77 -14.98 19.32
C SER A 416 -2.32 -13.72 18.56
N THR A 417 -1.02 -13.60 18.24
CA THR A 417 -0.46 -12.45 17.52
C THR A 417 -1.00 -12.32 16.10
N GLY A 418 -1.12 -13.44 15.35
CA GLY A 418 -1.50 -13.41 13.94
C GLY A 418 -2.95 -12.96 13.70
N GLU A 419 -3.90 -13.40 14.54
CA GLU A 419 -5.29 -12.96 14.45
C GLU A 419 -5.46 -11.49 14.84
N LEU A 420 -4.81 -11.07 15.94
CA LEU A 420 -4.81 -9.68 16.38
C LEU A 420 -4.17 -8.76 15.32
N ALA A 421 -3.09 -9.20 14.70
CA ALA A 421 -2.43 -8.47 13.61
C ALA A 421 -3.34 -8.32 12.39
N GLY A 422 -4.05 -9.38 11.99
CA GLY A 422 -5.01 -9.33 10.89
C GLY A 422 -6.11 -8.28 11.09
N VAL A 423 -6.66 -8.20 12.31
CA VAL A 423 -7.69 -7.21 12.66
C VAL A 423 -7.14 -5.79 12.58
N TYR A 424 -6.01 -5.50 13.21
CA TYR A 424 -5.44 -4.15 13.20
C TYR A 424 -4.92 -3.71 11.83
N LEU A 425 -4.38 -4.63 11.03
CA LEU A 425 -4.05 -4.36 9.62
C LEU A 425 -5.31 -4.05 8.81
N GLY A 426 -6.41 -4.76 9.08
CA GLY A 426 -7.72 -4.46 8.50
C GLY A 426 -8.20 -3.04 8.83
N VAL A 427 -8.06 -2.62 10.09
CA VAL A 427 -8.38 -1.25 10.52
C VAL A 427 -7.49 -0.23 9.82
N LEU A 428 -6.17 -0.43 9.80
CA LEU A 428 -5.24 0.47 9.11
C LEU A 428 -5.61 0.65 7.63
N ASN A 429 -6.07 -0.41 6.97
CA ASN A 429 -6.53 -0.30 5.59
C ASN A 429 -7.83 0.50 5.46
N VAL A 430 -8.77 0.42 6.41
CA VAL A 430 -9.94 1.31 6.43
C VAL A 430 -9.50 2.78 6.47
N TYR A 431 -8.52 3.10 7.31
CA TYR A 431 -7.90 4.43 7.40
C TYR A 431 -7.03 4.81 6.18
N THR A 432 -6.79 3.87 5.26
CA THR A 432 -6.16 4.13 3.96
C THR A 432 -7.22 4.30 2.87
N THR A 433 -8.35 3.59 2.94
CA THR A 433 -9.42 3.71 1.94
C THR A 433 -10.35 4.92 2.17
N LEU A 434 -10.69 5.24 3.42
CA LEU A 434 -11.58 6.38 3.72
C LEU A 434 -11.05 7.73 3.20
N PRO A 435 -9.74 8.04 3.35
CA PRO A 435 -9.13 9.22 2.73
C PRO A 435 -9.34 9.36 1.24
N GLN A 436 -9.47 8.26 0.49
CA GLN A 436 -9.64 8.34 -0.97
C GLN A 436 -10.95 9.00 -1.35
N PHE A 437 -12.03 8.76 -0.59
CA PHE A 437 -13.30 9.45 -0.78
C PHE A 437 -13.18 10.95 -0.48
N VAL A 438 -12.44 11.31 0.58
CA VAL A 438 -12.18 12.70 0.93
C VAL A 438 -11.35 13.39 -0.16
N GLY A 439 -10.27 12.75 -0.61
CA GLY A 439 -9.42 13.25 -1.70
C GLY A 439 -10.20 13.42 -3.00
N THR A 440 -11.03 12.44 -3.36
CA THR A 440 -11.89 12.51 -4.56
C THR A 440 -12.89 13.65 -4.44
N PHE A 441 -13.53 13.82 -3.28
CA PHE A 441 -14.48 14.90 -3.03
C PHE A 441 -13.82 16.28 -3.11
N VAL A 442 -12.63 16.43 -2.53
CA VAL A 442 -11.83 17.67 -2.62
C VAL A 442 -11.45 17.95 -4.07
N SER A 443 -10.94 16.96 -4.80
CA SER A 443 -10.61 17.11 -6.23
C SER A 443 -11.85 17.50 -7.05
N TRP A 444 -13.00 16.87 -6.80
CA TRP A 444 -14.26 17.21 -7.46
C TRP A 444 -14.67 18.67 -7.24
N ILE A 445 -14.54 19.20 -6.01
CA ILE A 445 -14.80 20.61 -5.72
C ILE A 445 -13.83 21.51 -6.52
N VAL A 446 -12.54 21.19 -6.49
CA VAL A 446 -11.51 22.01 -7.15
C VAL A 446 -11.73 22.05 -8.66
N PHE A 447 -11.95 20.89 -9.29
CA PHE A 447 -12.23 20.83 -10.73
C PHE A 447 -13.53 21.57 -11.07
N SER A 448 -14.59 21.43 -10.28
CA SER A 448 -15.86 22.13 -10.52
C SER A 448 -15.75 23.66 -10.44
N ILE A 449 -14.81 24.18 -9.65
CA ILE A 449 -14.60 25.63 -9.50
C ILE A 449 -13.63 26.17 -10.57
N LEU A 450 -12.55 25.44 -10.86
CA LEU A 450 -11.45 25.93 -11.68
C LEU A 450 -11.58 25.60 -13.16
N GLU A 451 -12.35 24.57 -13.53
CA GLU A 451 -12.70 24.30 -14.92
C GLU A 451 -14.04 24.97 -15.23
N PRO A 452 -14.07 26.01 -16.09
CA PRO A 452 -15.32 26.70 -16.39
C PRO A 452 -16.35 25.73 -16.98
N SER A 453 -17.58 25.84 -16.47
CA SER A 453 -18.76 25.08 -16.89
C SER A 453 -18.89 24.98 -18.41
N GLN A 454 -19.56 23.93 -18.87
CA GLN A 454 -19.77 23.57 -20.28
C GLN A 454 -20.50 24.62 -21.16
N HIS A 455 -20.66 25.86 -20.72
CA HIS A 455 -21.52 26.89 -21.34
C HIS A 455 -20.81 28.25 -21.59
N SER A 456 -19.52 28.26 -21.92
CA SER A 456 -18.91 29.50 -22.43
C SER A 456 -19.09 29.60 -23.95
N PRO A 457 -19.67 30.68 -24.51
CA PRO A 457 -20.04 30.79 -25.93
C PRO A 457 -18.83 30.90 -26.90
N VAL A 458 -17.61 30.73 -26.40
CA VAL A 458 -16.38 30.60 -27.20
C VAL A 458 -16.08 29.11 -27.49
N ALA A 459 -16.90 28.18 -26.98
CA ALA A 459 -16.65 26.73 -27.00
C ALA A 459 -17.40 25.96 -28.10
N ASP A 460 -18.18 26.63 -28.96
CA ASP A 460 -19.06 25.94 -29.92
C ASP A 460 -18.34 25.35 -31.15
N GLY A 461 -17.01 25.44 -31.23
CA GLY A 461 -16.22 24.92 -32.36
C GLY A 461 -15.12 23.90 -32.01
N VAL A 462 -14.97 23.54 -30.73
CA VAL A 462 -13.85 22.71 -30.26
C VAL A 462 -14.41 21.45 -29.62
N SER A 463 -13.95 20.26 -30.05
CA SER A 463 -14.42 18.99 -29.52
C SER A 463 -14.25 18.96 -27.99
N ASN A 464 -15.14 18.27 -27.27
CA ASN A 464 -15.03 18.13 -25.80
C ASN A 464 -13.65 17.57 -25.36
N HIS A 465 -12.92 16.91 -26.26
CA HIS A 465 -11.61 16.33 -25.99
C HIS A 465 -10.46 17.34 -26.09
N ASP A 466 -10.59 18.46 -26.83
CA ASP A 466 -9.51 19.45 -27.02
C ASP A 466 -9.56 20.60 -26.02
N ARG A 467 -10.57 20.60 -25.13
CA ARG A 467 -10.82 21.69 -24.18
C ARG A 467 -9.78 21.78 -23.06
N TRP A 468 -9.16 20.64 -22.69
CA TRP A 468 -8.06 20.62 -21.72
C TRP A 468 -6.73 21.08 -22.36
N LEU A 469 -6.57 20.95 -23.68
CA LEU A 469 -5.39 21.45 -24.41
C LEU A 469 -5.39 22.97 -24.57
N THR A 470 -6.57 23.60 -24.54
CA THR A 470 -6.78 25.05 -24.69
C THR A 470 -6.91 25.80 -23.36
N LEU A 471 -6.37 25.23 -22.28
CA LEU A 471 -6.28 25.91 -20.98
C LEU A 471 -5.39 27.17 -21.09
N LYS A 472 -6.00 28.35 -20.95
CA LYS A 472 -5.31 29.66 -20.96
C LYS A 472 -4.04 29.59 -20.10
N LYS A 473 -2.89 30.03 -20.65
CA LYS A 473 -1.58 30.04 -19.94
C LYS A 473 -1.62 30.73 -18.57
N ASN A 474 -2.61 31.61 -18.33
CA ASN A 474 -2.76 32.41 -17.12
C ASN A 474 -3.81 31.90 -16.12
N ALA A 475 -4.59 30.84 -16.44
CA ALA A 475 -5.51 30.26 -15.45
C ALA A 475 -4.74 29.39 -14.43
N PRO A 476 -5.20 29.26 -13.18
CA PRO A 476 -4.60 28.31 -12.24
C PRO A 476 -4.77 26.86 -12.74
N ASN A 477 -3.75 26.02 -12.61
CA ASN A 477 -3.85 24.59 -12.90
C ASN A 477 -4.63 23.90 -11.76
N ALA A 478 -5.77 23.28 -12.09
CA ALA A 478 -6.64 22.62 -11.11
C ALA A 478 -5.95 21.43 -10.42
N ILE A 479 -5.14 20.67 -11.15
CA ILE A 479 -4.34 19.57 -10.61
C ILE A 479 -3.30 20.12 -9.63
N ALA A 480 -2.62 21.22 -9.98
CA ALA A 480 -1.63 21.84 -9.10
C ALA A 480 -2.26 22.37 -7.79
N VAL A 481 -3.50 22.87 -7.85
CA VAL A 481 -4.26 23.27 -6.66
C VAL A 481 -4.66 22.06 -5.81
N CYS A 482 -5.07 20.95 -6.43
CA CYS A 482 -5.32 19.71 -5.70
C CYS A 482 -4.05 19.20 -4.98
N MET A 483 -2.91 19.25 -5.66
CA MET A 483 -1.61 18.91 -5.07
C MET A 483 -1.25 19.85 -3.91
N PHE A 484 -1.50 21.15 -4.03
CA PHE A 484 -1.28 22.12 -2.95
C PHE A 484 -2.14 21.83 -1.71
N ILE A 485 -3.43 21.51 -1.90
CA ILE A 485 -4.31 21.11 -0.78
C ILE A 485 -3.78 19.82 -0.15
N GLY A 486 -3.33 18.86 -0.98
CA GLY A 486 -2.69 17.64 -0.49
C GLY A 486 -1.43 17.92 0.34
N ALA A 487 -0.62 18.92 -0.03
CA ALA A 487 0.54 19.36 0.73
C ALA A 487 0.16 19.87 2.13
N LEU A 488 -0.93 20.65 2.25
CA LEU A 488 -1.45 21.12 3.54
C LEU A 488 -1.91 19.95 4.42
N CYS A 489 -2.60 18.96 3.84
CA CYS A 489 -2.98 17.74 4.56
C CYS A 489 -1.75 16.94 5.03
N SER A 490 -0.67 16.91 4.23
CA SER A 490 0.58 16.26 4.63
C SER A 490 1.29 17.00 5.78
N LEU A 491 1.18 18.33 5.88
CA LEU A 491 1.67 19.06 7.06
C LEU A 491 0.93 18.66 8.34
N ILE A 492 -0.40 18.47 8.25
CA ILE A 492 -1.21 17.96 9.36
C ILE A 492 -0.72 16.55 9.75
N SER A 493 -0.43 15.69 8.76
CA SER A 493 0.12 14.36 9.00
C SER A 493 1.50 14.42 9.67
N ALA A 494 2.40 15.30 9.23
CA ALA A 494 3.72 15.47 9.82
C ALA A 494 3.66 15.90 11.29
N GLU A 495 2.75 16.82 11.62
CA GLU A 495 2.48 17.27 12.99
C GLU A 495 1.85 16.16 13.84
N ALA A 496 0.89 15.41 13.30
CA ALA A 496 0.30 14.27 13.98
C ALA A 496 1.34 13.18 14.28
N ALA A 497 2.27 12.91 13.34
CA ALA A 497 3.37 11.97 13.53
C ALA A 497 4.35 12.46 14.62
N ARG A 498 4.60 13.76 14.68
CA ARG A 498 5.43 14.36 15.74
C ARG A 498 4.77 14.19 17.12
N ARG A 499 3.45 14.38 17.22
CA ARG A 499 2.69 14.15 18.46
C ARG A 499 2.66 12.69 18.88
N LEU A 500 2.63 11.75 17.92
CA LEU A 500 2.75 10.31 18.20
C LEU A 500 4.01 9.96 18.98
N LYS A 501 5.13 10.66 18.73
CA LYS A 501 6.38 10.47 19.47
C LYS A 501 6.25 10.79 20.96
N HIS A 502 5.37 11.72 21.33
CA HIS A 502 5.15 12.17 22.71
C HIS A 502 4.04 11.41 23.44
N LEU A 503 3.29 10.57 22.73
CA LEU A 503 2.31 9.66 23.32
C LEU A 503 3.07 8.45 23.89
N THR A 504 3.38 8.49 25.18
CA THR A 504 3.93 7.37 25.96
C THR A 504 2.90 6.28 26.18
#